data_AF-A0A6J8B4G0-F1
#
_entry.id   AF-A0A6J8B4G0-F1
#
_cell.length_a   1.000
_cell.length_b   1.000
_cell.length_c   1.000
_cell.angle_alpha   90.00
_cell.angle_beta   90.00
_cell.angle_gamma   90.00
#
_symmetry.space_group_name_H-M   'P 1'
#
loop_
_entity.id
_entity.type
_entity.pdbx_description
1 polymer ?
#
loop_
_entity_poly.entity_id
_entity_poly.type
_entity_poly.pdbx_seq_one_letter_code
_entity_poly.pdbx_strand_id
1 'polypeptide(L)'
;MAHKVKSARDQSFYDEMMEQFRLFAERALDLQRRLYDADANLAMDLVITEETVLDITISPLECAHENSMLDFIAETCPQRRLNKIWYNELGASLGGFWKILKEESILTKISPPMLQEDRKSSLHHSWWYFPKKYLFNFWNSLDYISYLITFAAISIRFFKSTTSNNLARRFYSLSLFTMYMRFLHVILMSRKLGPKIIMIKEMLKELFRFIGILFVFIMGVGVLYHANIYPKHVDMWNPAGWEYWRIWKIIYIPYWQIYGDSFLDTFSENSTAPCTTIQSEWENNPDIERCSQYDWVLIVIAALYMLISNLLLVNLVIALFRLVA
;
A
#
# COMPACT_ATOMS: atom_id res chain seq x y z
N MET A 1 -13.05 -15.55 14.36
CA MET A 1 -12.21 -15.37 15.57
C MET A 1 -11.22 -16.52 15.61
N ALA A 2 -9.96 -16.32 15.22
CA ALA A 2 -8.99 -17.39 15.00
C ALA A 2 -7.80 -17.23 15.95
N HIS A 3 -7.67 -18.11 16.93
CA HIS A 3 -6.41 -18.27 17.65
C HIS A 3 -6.25 -19.69 18.24
N LYS A 4 -5.31 -20.44 17.65
CA LYS A 4 -4.66 -21.66 18.16
C LYS A 4 -5.55 -22.85 18.52
N VAL A 5 -5.81 -23.67 17.51
CA VAL A 5 -6.21 -25.08 17.66
C VAL A 5 -4.98 -25.85 18.17
N LYS A 6 -5.07 -26.47 19.35
CA LYS A 6 -3.92 -27.05 20.09
C LYS A 6 -3.85 -28.58 20.01
N SER A 7 -4.83 -29.24 19.40
CA SER A 7 -4.93 -30.71 19.31
C SER A 7 -5.40 -31.17 17.92
N ALA A 8 -4.87 -32.29 17.42
CA ALA A 8 -5.31 -32.89 16.15
C ALA A 8 -6.80 -33.26 16.13
N ARG A 9 -7.38 -33.57 17.30
CA ARG A 9 -8.83 -33.81 17.47
C ARG A 9 -9.65 -32.53 17.31
N ASP A 10 -9.12 -31.41 17.79
CA ASP A 10 -9.78 -30.13 17.62
C ASP A 10 -9.75 -29.76 16.12
N GLN A 11 -8.64 -30.02 15.43
CA GLN A 11 -8.49 -29.76 13.99
C GLN A 11 -9.49 -30.58 13.15
N SER A 12 -9.69 -31.87 13.44
CA SER A 12 -10.71 -32.67 12.74
C SER A 12 -12.13 -32.16 12.97
N PHE A 13 -12.44 -31.67 14.18
CA PHE A 13 -13.74 -31.07 14.48
C PHE A 13 -13.93 -29.73 13.76
N TYR A 14 -12.88 -28.91 13.68
CA TYR A 14 -12.92 -27.67 12.91
C TYR A 14 -13.15 -27.94 11.42
N ASP A 15 -12.50 -28.95 10.85
CA ASP A 15 -12.65 -29.31 9.45
C ASP A 15 -14.10 -29.76 9.16
N GLU A 16 -14.68 -30.60 10.01
CA GLU A 16 -16.09 -31.03 9.92
C GLU A 16 -17.06 -29.85 10.02
N MET A 17 -16.83 -28.95 10.99
CA MET A 17 -17.65 -27.75 11.16
C MET A 17 -17.56 -26.83 9.93
N MET A 18 -16.37 -26.65 9.36
CA MET A 18 -16.16 -25.86 8.15
C MET A 18 -16.82 -26.49 6.91
N GLU A 19 -16.85 -27.81 6.82
CA GLU A 19 -17.57 -28.52 5.77
C GLU A 19 -19.09 -28.28 5.87
N GLN A 20 -19.65 -28.38 7.09
CA GLN A 20 -21.06 -28.04 7.32
C GLN A 20 -21.36 -26.59 6.95
N PHE A 21 -20.52 -25.64 7.36
CA PHE A 21 -20.69 -24.24 6.98
C PHE A 21 -20.69 -24.04 5.46
N ARG A 22 -19.81 -24.73 4.72
CA ARG A 22 -19.78 -24.68 3.25
C ARG A 22 -21.07 -25.23 2.64
N LEU A 23 -21.55 -26.37 3.13
CA LEU A 23 -22.81 -26.98 2.67
C LEU A 23 -24.00 -26.04 2.89
N PHE A 24 -24.08 -25.37 4.04
CA PHE A 24 -25.12 -24.38 4.30
C PHE A 24 -25.00 -23.15 3.37
N ALA A 25 -23.80 -22.64 3.15
CA ALA A 25 -23.56 -21.52 2.24
C ALA A 25 -23.95 -21.87 0.80
N GLU A 26 -23.61 -23.08 0.32
CA GLU A 26 -23.97 -23.55 -1.02
C GLU A 26 -25.48 -23.71 -1.18
N ARG A 27 -26.19 -24.21 -0.16
CA ARG A 27 -27.65 -24.29 -0.16
C ARG A 27 -28.31 -22.91 -0.16
N ALA A 28 -27.76 -21.95 0.58
CA ALA A 28 -28.25 -20.58 0.59
C ALA A 28 -28.07 -19.90 -0.78
N LEU A 29 -26.93 -20.15 -1.45
CA LEU A 29 -26.65 -19.73 -2.82
C LEU A 29 -27.66 -20.33 -3.82
N ASP A 30 -27.88 -21.64 -3.76
CA ASP A 30 -28.84 -22.31 -4.66
C ASP A 30 -30.28 -21.82 -4.44
N LEU A 31 -30.69 -21.63 -3.18
CA LEU A 31 -31.98 -21.05 -2.84
C LEU A 31 -32.13 -19.63 -3.41
N GLN A 32 -31.10 -18.80 -3.25
CA GLN A 32 -31.11 -17.44 -3.78
C GLN A 32 -31.23 -17.41 -5.30
N ARG A 33 -30.50 -18.28 -6.01
CA ARG A 33 -30.60 -18.40 -7.47
C ARG A 33 -32.01 -18.78 -7.91
N ARG A 34 -32.61 -19.78 -7.26
CA ARG A 34 -34.00 -20.20 -7.54
C ARG A 34 -35.02 -19.09 -7.29
N LEU A 35 -34.87 -18.34 -6.19
CA LEU A 35 -35.73 -17.20 -5.88
C LEU A 35 -35.56 -16.09 -6.93
N TYR A 36 -34.33 -15.84 -7.37
CA TYR A 36 -34.02 -14.84 -8.40
C TYR A 36 -34.60 -15.19 -9.76
N ASP A 37 -34.55 -16.47 -10.14
CA ASP A 37 -35.14 -16.98 -11.40
C ASP A 37 -36.68 -16.93 -11.38
N ALA A 38 -37.30 -17.05 -10.20
CA ALA A 38 -38.74 -16.93 -10.04
C ALA A 38 -39.23 -15.47 -10.06
N ASP A 39 -38.65 -14.59 -9.24
CA ASP A 39 -38.93 -13.16 -9.24
C ASP A 39 -37.70 -12.35 -8.80
N ALA A 40 -37.08 -11.69 -9.76
CA ALA A 40 -35.88 -10.89 -9.54
C ALA A 40 -36.09 -9.70 -8.59
N ASN A 41 -37.27 -9.06 -8.60
CA ASN A 41 -37.50 -7.86 -7.77
C ASN A 41 -37.76 -8.25 -6.32
N LEU A 42 -38.61 -9.26 -6.11
CA LEU A 42 -38.88 -9.80 -4.77
C LEU A 42 -37.59 -10.35 -4.14
N ALA A 43 -36.80 -11.12 -4.91
CA ALA A 43 -35.53 -11.65 -4.42
C ALA A 43 -34.52 -10.54 -4.03
N MET A 44 -34.48 -9.44 -4.79
CA MET A 44 -33.62 -8.29 -4.46
C MET A 44 -34.05 -7.57 -3.19
N ASP A 45 -35.34 -7.50 -2.87
CA ASP A 45 -35.84 -6.91 -1.63
C ASP A 45 -35.55 -7.81 -0.43
N LEU A 46 -35.78 -9.13 -0.56
CA LEU A 46 -35.55 -10.14 0.48
C LEU A 46 -34.10 -10.18 1.00
N VAL A 47 -33.11 -9.83 0.18
CA VAL A 47 -31.69 -9.83 0.58
C VAL A 47 -31.37 -8.79 1.66
N ILE A 48 -32.18 -7.73 1.76
CA ILE A 48 -31.94 -6.59 2.66
C ILE A 48 -32.96 -6.49 3.78
N THR A 49 -34.11 -7.14 3.65
CA THR A 49 -35.10 -7.21 4.72
C THR A 49 -34.49 -7.80 5.98
N GLU A 50 -34.57 -7.05 7.07
CA GLU A 50 -34.16 -7.52 8.39
C GLU A 50 -35.22 -8.49 8.91
N GLU A 51 -34.79 -9.72 9.22
CA GLU A 51 -35.64 -10.70 9.88
C GLU A 51 -35.09 -10.99 11.28
N THR A 52 -36.00 -11.22 12.22
CA THR A 52 -35.63 -11.60 13.60
C THR A 52 -35.63 -13.11 13.70
N VAL A 53 -34.44 -13.71 13.70
CA VAL A 53 -34.26 -15.15 13.89
C VAL A 53 -33.44 -15.36 15.14
N LEU A 54 -34.00 -16.08 16.12
CA LEU A 54 -33.32 -16.41 17.39
C LEU A 54 -32.81 -15.17 18.16
N ASP A 55 -33.67 -14.17 18.35
CA ASP A 55 -33.39 -12.89 19.01
C ASP A 55 -32.31 -12.00 18.34
N ILE A 56 -31.90 -12.33 17.11
CA ILE A 56 -30.96 -11.54 16.31
C ILE A 56 -31.73 -10.92 15.13
N THR A 57 -31.77 -9.60 15.08
CA THR A 57 -32.27 -8.80 13.94
C THR A 57 -31.14 -8.64 12.93
N ILE A 58 -31.15 -9.38 11.83
CA ILE A 58 -30.10 -9.27 10.80
C ILE A 58 -30.67 -9.45 9.39
N SER A 59 -30.14 -8.68 8.43
CA SER A 59 -30.44 -8.92 7.01
C SER A 59 -29.59 -10.07 6.46
N PRO A 60 -30.07 -10.86 5.49
CA PRO A 60 -29.28 -11.91 4.85
C PRO A 60 -27.94 -11.41 4.31
N LEU A 61 -27.91 -10.20 3.76
CA LEU A 61 -26.69 -9.56 3.25
C LEU A 61 -25.69 -9.21 4.37
N GLU A 62 -26.16 -8.69 5.50
CA GLU A 62 -25.32 -8.36 6.65
C GLU A 62 -24.76 -9.63 7.32
N CYS A 63 -25.61 -10.66 7.46
CA CYS A 63 -25.19 -11.98 7.93
C CYS A 63 -24.10 -12.58 7.02
N ALA A 64 -24.24 -12.45 5.69
CA ALA A 64 -23.22 -12.87 4.74
C ALA A 64 -21.92 -12.08 4.87
N HIS A 65 -22.00 -10.78 5.14
CA HIS A 65 -20.82 -9.94 5.33
C HIS A 65 -20.05 -10.30 6.61
N GLU A 66 -20.74 -10.45 7.74
CA GLU A 66 -20.13 -10.79 9.03
C GLU A 66 -19.42 -12.15 9.00
N ASN A 67 -20.01 -13.12 8.30
CA ASN A 67 -19.44 -14.47 8.14
C ASN A 67 -18.47 -14.61 6.96
N SER A 68 -18.14 -13.51 6.27
CA SER A 68 -17.22 -13.51 5.12
C SER A 68 -17.64 -14.47 3.99
N MET A 69 -18.96 -14.61 3.75
CA MET A 69 -19.51 -15.40 2.65
C MET A 69 -19.44 -14.59 1.35
N LEU A 70 -18.23 -14.44 0.81
CA LEU A 70 -17.96 -13.61 -0.38
C LEU A 70 -18.66 -14.13 -1.64
N ASP A 71 -18.80 -15.45 -1.78
CA ASP A 71 -19.47 -16.07 -2.92
C ASP A 71 -20.96 -15.69 -3.00
N PHE A 72 -21.64 -15.62 -1.85
CA PHE A 72 -23.01 -15.13 -1.73
C PHE A 72 -23.13 -13.67 -2.12
N ILE A 73 -22.20 -12.81 -1.68
CA ILE A 73 -22.23 -11.38 -1.99
C ILE A 73 -21.90 -11.12 -3.47
N ALA A 74 -21.04 -11.95 -4.07
CA ALA A 74 -20.63 -11.82 -5.47
C ALA A 74 -21.72 -12.22 -6.47
N GLU A 75 -22.78 -12.89 -6.00
CA GLU A 75 -23.89 -13.30 -6.86
C GLU A 75 -24.62 -12.13 -7.54
N THR A 76 -25.30 -12.47 -8.63
CA THR A 76 -25.98 -11.46 -9.47
C THR A 76 -27.09 -10.71 -8.73
N CYS A 77 -27.82 -11.38 -7.82
CA CYS A 77 -28.93 -10.79 -7.08
C CYS A 77 -28.47 -9.69 -6.10
N PRO A 78 -27.54 -9.94 -5.15
CA PRO A 78 -27.02 -8.90 -4.25
C PRO A 78 -26.31 -7.79 -5.00
N GLN A 79 -25.51 -8.12 -6.02
CA GLN A 79 -24.81 -7.10 -6.82
C GLN A 79 -25.78 -6.18 -7.55
N ARG A 80 -26.86 -6.69 -8.15
CA ARG A 80 -27.89 -5.85 -8.79
C ARG A 80 -28.62 -4.97 -7.79
N ARG A 81 -28.93 -5.47 -6.60
CA ARG A 81 -29.56 -4.66 -5.54
C ARG A 81 -28.63 -3.57 -5.02
N LEU A 82 -27.39 -3.91 -4.67
CA LEU A 82 -26.37 -2.94 -4.26
C LEU A 82 -26.16 -1.84 -5.31
N ASN A 83 -26.21 -2.23 -6.58
CA ASN A 83 -26.17 -1.30 -7.69
C ASN A 83 -27.40 -0.38 -7.73
N LYS A 84 -28.62 -0.87 -7.51
CA LYS A 84 -29.80 -0.01 -7.41
C LYS A 84 -29.68 1.00 -6.25
N ILE A 85 -29.19 0.55 -5.10
CA ILE A 85 -28.95 1.41 -3.92
C ILE A 85 -27.91 2.49 -4.23
N TRP A 86 -26.77 2.10 -4.81
CA TRP A 86 -25.69 3.03 -5.14
C TRP A 86 -26.13 4.16 -6.08
N TYR A 87 -26.97 3.82 -7.05
CA TYR A 87 -27.44 4.78 -8.04
C TYR A 87 -28.68 5.56 -7.58
N ASN A 88 -29.24 5.28 -6.40
CA ASN A 88 -30.43 5.94 -5.86
C ASN A 88 -31.57 6.02 -6.92
N GLU A 89 -31.80 4.91 -7.63
CA GLU A 89 -32.70 4.80 -8.79
C GLU A 89 -32.39 5.70 -10.02
N LEU A 90 -31.34 6.50 -9.99
CA LEU A 90 -30.89 7.34 -11.11
C LEU A 90 -29.95 6.59 -12.06
N GLY A 91 -30.25 6.64 -13.37
CA GLY A 91 -29.47 5.95 -14.40
C GLY A 91 -27.97 6.28 -14.38
N ALA A 92 -27.14 5.27 -14.69
CA ALA A 92 -25.68 5.26 -14.59
C ALA A 92 -24.91 6.18 -15.57
N SER A 93 -25.47 7.33 -15.95
CA SER A 93 -24.85 8.29 -16.85
C SER A 93 -23.87 9.21 -16.11
N LEU A 94 -22.77 9.57 -16.77
CA LEU A 94 -21.84 10.61 -16.29
C LEU A 94 -22.57 11.92 -15.96
N GLY A 95 -23.67 12.22 -16.65
CA GLY A 95 -24.51 13.39 -16.37
C GLY A 95 -25.15 13.38 -14.98
N GLY A 96 -25.52 12.21 -14.46
CA GLY A 96 -26.03 12.04 -13.09
C GLY A 96 -24.96 12.29 -12.03
N PHE A 97 -23.72 11.84 -12.28
CA PHE A 97 -22.58 12.05 -11.38
C PHE A 97 -22.23 13.55 -11.24
N TRP A 98 -22.17 14.28 -12.34
CA TRP A 98 -21.94 15.73 -12.31
C TRP A 98 -23.10 16.50 -11.67
N LYS A 99 -24.34 16.00 -11.78
CA LYS A 99 -25.51 16.57 -11.11
C LYS A 99 -25.44 16.39 -9.59
N ILE A 100 -25.06 15.19 -9.13
CA ILE A 100 -24.82 14.89 -7.70
C ILE A 100 -23.68 15.75 -7.14
N LEU A 101 -22.57 15.89 -7.85
CA LEU A 101 -21.46 16.76 -7.42
C LEU A 101 -21.85 18.26 -7.40
N LYS A 102 -22.76 18.68 -8.28
CA LYS A 102 -23.26 20.05 -8.31
C LYS A 102 -24.21 20.32 -7.14
N GLU A 103 -25.03 19.35 -6.75
CA GLU A 103 -25.91 19.42 -5.56
C GLU A 103 -25.15 19.30 -4.23
N GLU A 104 -24.13 18.44 -4.13
CA GLU A 104 -23.32 18.29 -2.90
C GLU A 104 -22.27 19.39 -2.68
N SER A 105 -22.10 20.32 -3.63
CA SER A 105 -21.28 21.52 -3.44
C SER A 105 -21.84 22.48 -2.37
N ILE A 106 -23.09 22.26 -1.93
CA ILE A 106 -23.73 22.99 -0.85
C ILE A 106 -23.70 22.13 0.43
N LEU A 107 -22.63 22.34 1.19
CA LEU A 107 -22.51 22.11 2.64
C LEU A 107 -22.16 20.70 3.15
N THR A 108 -20.90 20.63 3.61
CA THR A 108 -20.45 19.97 4.85
C THR A 108 -20.61 18.46 4.97
N LYS A 109 -19.57 17.72 4.57
CA LYS A 109 -19.21 16.45 5.23
C LYS A 109 -17.72 16.09 5.07
N ILE A 110 -16.84 17.06 5.34
CA ILE A 110 -15.45 16.76 5.70
C ILE A 110 -15.40 16.66 7.23
N SER A 111 -16.06 15.64 7.78
CA SER A 111 -15.79 15.19 9.15
C SER A 111 -14.91 13.95 9.03
N PRO A 112 -13.83 13.80 9.80
CA PRO A 112 -13.06 12.56 9.81
C PRO A 112 -14.00 11.38 10.12
N PRO A 113 -13.89 10.26 9.39
CA PRO A 113 -14.78 9.11 9.53
C PRO A 113 -14.82 8.52 10.95
N MET A 114 -13.83 8.85 11.77
CA MET A 114 -13.72 8.43 13.17
C MET A 114 -14.92 8.84 14.05
N LEU A 115 -15.61 9.95 13.74
CA LEU A 115 -16.71 10.48 14.58
C LEU A 115 -18.12 10.01 14.17
N GLN A 116 -18.27 9.22 13.10
CA GLN A 116 -19.58 8.82 12.58
C GLN A 116 -19.97 7.38 12.94
N GLU A 117 -18.98 6.51 13.20
CA GLU A 117 -19.18 5.09 13.53
C GLU A 117 -19.65 4.87 14.99
N ASP A 118 -19.40 5.82 15.89
CA ASP A 118 -19.68 5.69 17.33
C ASP A 118 -21.17 5.55 17.68
N ARG A 119 -22.10 5.87 16.75
CA ARG A 119 -23.54 5.85 17.06
C ARG A 119 -24.21 4.48 16.91
N LYS A 120 -23.57 3.48 16.29
CA LYS A 120 -24.21 2.19 15.98
C LYS A 120 -23.74 0.98 16.80
N SER A 121 -22.74 1.09 17.66
CA SER A 121 -22.18 -0.07 18.39
C SER A 121 -22.27 0.06 19.91
N SER A 122 -23.50 0.14 20.43
CA SER A 122 -23.75 -0.11 21.86
C SER A 122 -23.72 -1.61 22.16
N LEU A 123 -22.55 -2.26 22.06
CA LEU A 123 -22.35 -3.61 22.61
C LEU A 123 -20.87 -3.88 22.94
N HIS A 124 -20.48 -3.39 24.11
CA HIS A 124 -19.60 -4.02 25.10
C HIS A 124 -18.42 -4.90 24.61
N HIS A 125 -17.69 -4.50 23.57
CA HIS A 125 -16.44 -5.14 23.18
C HIS A 125 -15.24 -4.23 23.52
N SER A 126 -14.29 -4.77 24.29
CA SER A 126 -13.13 -4.09 24.88
C SER A 126 -12.55 -2.96 24.01
N TRP A 127 -12.54 -1.73 24.55
CA TRP A 127 -12.11 -0.47 23.92
C TRP A 127 -10.73 -0.54 23.22
N TRP A 128 -9.88 -1.49 23.61
CA TRP A 128 -8.54 -1.70 23.03
C TRP A 128 -8.50 -2.57 21.77
N TYR A 129 -9.53 -3.39 21.51
CA TYR A 129 -9.52 -4.33 20.38
C TYR A 129 -9.96 -3.67 19.06
N PHE A 130 -10.87 -2.70 19.15
CA PHE A 130 -11.41 -1.94 18.02
C PHE A 130 -10.36 -1.08 17.28
N PRO A 131 -9.54 -0.24 17.95
CA PRO A 131 -8.56 0.59 17.25
C PRO A 131 -7.49 -0.25 16.55
N LYS A 132 -7.14 -1.42 17.10
CA LYS A 132 -6.16 -2.32 16.50
C LYS A 132 -6.65 -2.87 15.16
N LYS A 133 -7.88 -3.42 15.11
CA LYS A 133 -8.45 -3.95 13.85
C LYS A 133 -8.63 -2.84 12.81
N TYR A 134 -9.03 -1.64 13.24
CA TYR A 134 -9.20 -0.49 12.36
C TYR A 134 -7.87 -0.02 11.74
N LEU A 135 -6.79 0.05 12.51
CA LEU A 135 -5.46 0.49 12.03
C LEU A 135 -4.79 -0.53 11.09
N PHE A 136 -5.15 -1.82 11.16
CA PHE A 136 -4.61 -2.84 10.24
C PHE A 136 -5.19 -2.77 8.82
N ASN A 137 -6.27 -2.02 8.61
CA ASN A 137 -6.76 -1.75 7.25
C ASN A 137 -5.79 -0.81 6.54
N PHE A 138 -5.18 -1.28 5.43
CA PHE A 138 -4.20 -0.52 4.63
C PHE A 138 -4.64 0.92 4.33
N TRP A 139 -5.88 1.10 3.88
CA TRP A 139 -6.44 2.41 3.54
C TRP A 139 -6.57 3.34 4.76
N ASN A 140 -7.00 2.78 5.88
CA ASN A 140 -7.15 3.54 7.11
C ASN A 140 -5.79 3.90 7.75
N SER A 141 -4.82 2.99 7.65
CA SER A 141 -3.43 3.28 8.05
C SER A 141 -2.84 4.43 7.23
N LEU A 142 -3.07 4.43 5.91
CA LEU A 142 -2.64 5.50 5.00
C LEU A 142 -3.30 6.85 5.35
N ASP A 143 -4.61 6.85 5.63
CA ASP A 143 -5.33 8.05 6.05
C ASP A 143 -4.79 8.59 7.39
N TYR A 144 -4.51 7.71 8.36
CA TYR A 144 -3.91 8.09 9.63
C TYR A 144 -2.52 8.73 9.45
N ILE A 145 -1.65 8.13 8.63
CA ILE A 145 -0.34 8.70 8.28
C ILE A 145 -0.48 10.07 7.62
N SER A 146 -1.44 10.24 6.71
CA SER A 146 -1.73 11.52 6.06
C SER A 146 -2.13 12.60 7.07
N TYR A 147 -2.99 12.28 8.04
CA TYR A 147 -3.36 13.20 9.11
C TYR A 147 -2.18 13.56 10.01
N LEU A 148 -1.33 12.60 10.37
CA LEU A 148 -0.13 12.86 11.17
C LEU A 148 0.87 13.78 10.45
N ILE A 149 1.14 13.54 9.17
CA ILE A 149 2.05 14.39 8.36
C ILE A 149 1.49 15.80 8.23
N THR A 150 0.17 15.93 8.01
CA THR A 150 -0.50 17.22 7.91
C THR A 150 -0.44 17.99 9.23
N PHE A 151 -0.70 17.32 10.36
CA PHE A 151 -0.58 17.91 11.69
C PHE A 151 0.85 18.34 12.01
N ALA A 152 1.85 17.52 11.64
CA ALA A 152 3.26 17.86 11.78
C ALA A 152 3.63 19.09 10.93
N ALA A 153 3.18 19.16 9.67
CA ALA A 153 3.43 20.30 8.77
C ALA A 153 2.87 21.61 9.34
N ILE A 154 1.64 21.56 9.85
CA ILE A 154 0.97 22.71 10.49
C ILE A 154 1.70 23.12 11.76
N SER A 155 2.05 22.15 12.62
CA SER A 155 2.81 22.40 13.86
C SER A 155 4.16 23.08 13.57
N ILE A 156 4.92 22.59 12.58
CA ILE A 156 6.22 23.17 12.20
C ILE A 156 6.07 24.63 11.75
N ARG A 157 4.97 24.97 11.08
CA ARG A 157 4.68 26.34 10.64
C ARG A 157 4.29 27.25 11.81
N PHE A 158 3.53 26.75 12.78
CA PHE A 158 3.10 27.56 13.93
C PHE A 158 4.25 27.83 14.92
N PHE A 159 5.14 26.87 15.15
CA PHE A 159 6.17 26.98 16.19
C PHE A 159 7.49 27.65 15.75
N LYS A 160 7.74 27.92 14.46
CA LYS A 160 9.04 28.43 14.01
C LYS A 160 8.95 29.54 12.95
N SER A 161 9.65 30.65 13.22
CA SER A 161 9.44 31.95 12.57
C SER A 161 10.28 32.24 11.30
N THR A 162 11.42 31.58 11.03
CA THR A 162 12.22 31.95 9.82
C THR A 162 13.09 30.85 9.19
N THR A 163 13.85 30.05 9.96
CA THR A 163 14.83 29.07 9.40
C THR A 163 14.24 27.70 9.05
N SER A 164 13.03 27.37 9.50
CA SER A 164 12.37 26.08 9.23
C SER A 164 11.45 26.08 8.01
N ASN A 165 11.38 27.18 7.26
CA ASN A 165 10.48 27.29 6.10
C ASN A 165 10.76 26.22 5.04
N ASN A 166 12.03 25.87 4.82
CA ASN A 166 12.41 24.80 3.90
C ASN A 166 11.90 23.43 4.35
N LEU A 167 11.96 23.15 5.65
CA LEU A 167 11.49 21.90 6.23
C LEU A 167 9.95 21.84 6.23
N ALA A 168 9.27 22.94 6.59
CA ALA A 168 7.82 23.06 6.46
C ALA A 168 7.36 22.81 5.02
N ARG A 169 8.04 23.40 4.02
CA ARG A 169 7.76 23.16 2.59
C ARG A 169 7.87 21.69 2.21
N ARG A 170 8.89 20.97 2.69
CA ARG A 170 9.06 19.53 2.48
C ARG A 170 7.89 18.73 3.08
N PHE A 171 7.48 19.04 4.31
CA PHE A 171 6.34 18.37 4.96
C PHE A 171 4.99 18.67 4.28
N TYR A 172 4.76 19.91 3.83
CA TYR A 172 3.55 20.24 3.05
C TYR A 172 3.52 19.52 1.70
N SER A 173 4.67 19.42 1.01
CA SER A 173 4.77 18.63 -0.23
C SER A 173 4.45 17.15 0.00
N LEU A 174 4.91 16.59 1.12
CA LEU A 174 4.61 15.20 1.49
C LEU A 174 3.13 15.00 1.85
N SER A 175 2.52 15.96 2.55
CA SER A 175 1.08 15.96 2.88
C SER A 175 0.21 15.99 1.62
N LEU A 176 0.58 16.78 0.62
CA LEU A 176 -0.14 16.81 -0.66
C LEU A 176 -0.04 15.46 -1.39
N PHE A 177 1.15 14.83 -1.36
CA PHE A 177 1.34 13.51 -1.94
C PHE A 177 0.47 12.44 -1.26
N THR A 178 0.38 12.44 0.08
CA THR A 178 -0.50 11.48 0.79
C THR A 178 -1.99 11.75 0.52
N MET A 179 -2.40 13.01 0.33
CA MET A 179 -3.76 13.35 -0.09
C MET A 179 -4.08 12.80 -1.49
N TYR A 180 -3.13 12.79 -2.43
CA TYR A 180 -3.35 12.14 -3.73
C TYR A 180 -3.51 10.61 -3.61
N MET A 181 -2.78 9.96 -2.70
CA MET A 181 -2.98 8.52 -2.45
C MET A 181 -4.38 8.22 -1.92
N ARG A 182 -4.99 9.13 -1.15
CA ARG A 182 -6.39 9.00 -0.71
C ARG A 182 -7.38 9.04 -1.88
N PHE A 183 -7.07 9.77 -2.95
CA PHE A 183 -7.90 9.78 -4.15
C PHE A 183 -8.03 8.37 -4.79
N LEU A 184 -7.01 7.50 -4.64
CA LEU A 184 -7.10 6.10 -5.08
C LEU A 184 -8.18 5.31 -4.35
N HIS A 185 -8.46 5.63 -3.08
CA HIS A 185 -9.55 4.99 -2.32
C HIS A 185 -10.93 5.34 -2.90
N VAL A 186 -11.10 6.54 -3.44
CA VAL A 186 -12.35 6.93 -4.13
C VAL A 186 -12.48 6.16 -5.45
N ILE A 187 -11.37 5.99 -6.19
CA ILE A 187 -11.37 5.22 -7.44
C ILE A 187 -11.72 3.75 -7.21
N LEU A 188 -11.42 3.20 -6.01
CA LEU A 188 -11.77 1.83 -5.62
C LEU A 188 -13.28 1.55 -5.71
N MET A 189 -14.13 2.56 -5.48
CA MET A 189 -15.59 2.44 -5.57
C MET A 189 -16.10 2.33 -7.01
N SER A 190 -15.25 2.57 -8.01
CA SER A 190 -15.66 2.46 -9.40
C SER A 190 -15.74 0.99 -9.85
N ARG A 191 -16.82 0.63 -10.54
CA ARG A 191 -17.04 -0.75 -11.03
C ARG A 191 -15.93 -1.26 -11.98
N LYS A 192 -15.31 -0.37 -12.76
CA LYS A 192 -14.30 -0.74 -13.77
C LYS A 192 -12.86 -0.71 -13.26
N LEU A 193 -12.52 0.26 -12.40
CA LEU A 193 -11.14 0.43 -11.91
C LEU A 193 -10.93 -0.21 -10.54
N GLY A 194 -11.98 -0.39 -9.74
CA GLY A 194 -11.92 -1.01 -8.41
C GLY A 194 -11.22 -2.38 -8.42
N PRO A 195 -11.70 -3.37 -9.20
CA PRO A 195 -11.05 -4.70 -9.26
C PRO A 195 -9.60 -4.65 -9.71
N LYS A 196 -9.25 -3.74 -10.65
CA LYS A 196 -7.87 -3.56 -11.13
C LYS A 196 -6.97 -3.03 -10.02
N ILE A 197 -7.43 -2.07 -9.21
CA ILE A 197 -6.66 -1.52 -8.09
C ILE A 197 -6.47 -2.57 -6.99
N ILE A 198 -7.50 -3.38 -6.70
CA ILE A 198 -7.40 -4.48 -5.72
C ILE A 198 -6.33 -5.49 -6.17
N MET A 199 -6.32 -5.85 -7.47
CA MET A 199 -5.31 -6.73 -8.05
C MET A 199 -3.90 -6.13 -7.92
N ILE A 200 -3.73 -4.85 -8.29
CA ILE A 200 -2.44 -4.16 -8.15
C ILE A 200 -1.98 -4.14 -6.68
N LYS A 201 -2.88 -3.93 -5.73
CA LYS A 201 -2.54 -3.94 -4.29
C LYS A 201 -1.98 -5.29 -3.85
N GLU A 202 -2.61 -6.39 -4.25
CA GLU A 202 -2.12 -7.73 -3.84
C GLU A 202 -0.78 -8.04 -4.53
N MET A 203 -0.62 -7.63 -5.79
CA MET A 203 0.66 -7.72 -6.49
C MET A 203 1.78 -6.91 -5.84
N LEU A 204 1.49 -5.70 -5.34
CA LEU A 204 2.48 -4.85 -4.65
C LEU A 204 2.97 -5.47 -3.34
N LYS A 205 2.11 -6.19 -2.61
CA LYS A 205 2.49 -6.89 -1.39
C LYS A 205 3.55 -7.98 -1.65
N GLU A 206 3.38 -8.71 -2.75
CA GLU A 206 4.39 -9.67 -3.23
C GLU A 206 5.69 -8.98 -3.64
N LEU A 207 5.58 -7.87 -4.37
CA LEU A 207 6.73 -7.06 -4.79
C LEU A 207 7.55 -6.56 -3.59
N PHE A 208 6.92 -6.12 -2.49
CA PHE A 208 7.65 -5.68 -1.30
C PHE A 208 8.53 -6.77 -0.69
N ARG A 209 8.07 -8.04 -0.70
CA ARG A 209 8.89 -9.18 -0.23
C ARG A 209 10.13 -9.36 -1.10
N PHE A 210 9.96 -9.22 -2.42
CA PHE A 210 11.04 -9.30 -3.38
C PHE A 210 12.04 -8.14 -3.26
N ILE A 211 11.56 -6.91 -3.05
CA ILE A 211 12.41 -5.73 -2.82
C ILE A 211 13.35 -5.96 -1.64
N GLY A 212 12.93 -6.70 -0.60
CA GLY A 212 13.81 -7.08 0.50
C GLY A 212 15.01 -7.93 0.08
N ILE A 213 14.82 -8.88 -0.85
CA ILE A 213 15.91 -9.70 -1.41
C ILE A 213 16.82 -8.82 -2.28
N LEU A 214 16.22 -8.00 -3.15
CA LEU A 214 16.94 -7.08 -4.02
C LEU A 214 17.80 -6.09 -3.21
N PHE A 215 17.30 -5.62 -2.07
CA PHE A 215 18.04 -4.73 -1.17
C PHE A 215 19.35 -5.37 -0.66
N VAL A 216 19.35 -6.67 -0.37
CA VAL A 216 20.58 -7.38 0.05
C VAL A 216 21.62 -7.40 -1.08
N PHE A 217 21.19 -7.63 -2.33
CA PHE A 217 22.07 -7.56 -3.51
C PHE A 217 22.62 -6.15 -3.74
N ILE A 218 21.75 -5.13 -3.67
CA ILE A 218 22.13 -3.72 -3.79
C ILE A 218 23.20 -3.36 -2.75
N MET A 219 22.99 -3.74 -1.49
CA MET A 219 23.97 -3.47 -0.43
C MET A 219 25.30 -4.19 -0.66
N GLY A 220 25.28 -5.46 -1.09
CA GLY A 220 26.50 -6.22 -1.38
C GLY A 220 27.35 -5.59 -2.48
N VAL A 221 26.74 -5.25 -3.61
CA VAL A 221 27.44 -4.61 -4.74
C VAL A 221 27.82 -3.16 -4.41
N GLY A 222 26.96 -2.43 -3.69
CA GLY A 222 27.23 -1.05 -3.27
C GLY A 222 28.46 -0.93 -2.37
N VAL A 223 28.62 -1.85 -1.41
CA VAL A 223 29.82 -1.88 -0.54
C VAL A 223 31.07 -2.18 -1.35
N LEU A 224 30.98 -3.11 -2.31
CA LEU A 224 32.08 -3.46 -3.21
C LEU A 224 32.52 -2.27 -4.07
N TYR A 225 31.58 -1.51 -4.62
CA TYR A 225 31.88 -0.27 -5.35
C TYR A 225 32.56 0.75 -4.46
N HIS A 226 31.98 1.05 -3.30
CA HIS A 226 32.53 2.08 -2.42
C HIS A 226 33.94 1.74 -1.92
N ALA A 227 34.20 0.47 -1.63
CA ALA A 227 35.52 0.01 -1.16
C ALA A 227 36.63 0.21 -2.20
N ASN A 228 36.33 -0.01 -3.49
CA ASN A 228 37.33 0.08 -4.56
C ASN A 228 37.45 1.49 -5.16
N ILE A 229 36.36 2.25 -5.27
CA ILE A 229 36.40 3.63 -5.81
C ILE A 229 37.10 4.58 -4.83
N TYR A 230 36.86 4.44 -3.53
CA TYR A 230 37.35 5.36 -2.49
C TYR A 230 38.20 4.63 -1.43
N PRO A 231 39.41 4.16 -1.77
CA PRO A 231 40.24 3.40 -0.84
C PRO A 231 40.74 4.27 0.32
N LYS A 232 40.76 3.76 1.56
CA LYS A 232 41.19 4.50 2.78
C LYS A 232 40.26 5.66 3.19
N HIS A 233 39.01 5.66 2.74
CA HIS A 233 37.99 6.55 3.29
C HIS A 233 37.46 5.95 4.60
N VAL A 234 37.62 6.65 5.72
CA VAL A 234 37.37 6.10 7.07
C VAL A 234 35.99 6.47 7.64
N ASP A 235 35.33 7.48 7.08
CA ASP A 235 34.12 8.06 7.67
C ASP A 235 32.85 7.66 6.92
N MET A 236 32.17 6.63 7.42
CA MET A 236 30.85 6.21 6.88
C MET A 236 29.72 7.15 7.32
N TRP A 237 29.81 7.65 8.56
CA TRP A 237 28.81 8.51 9.21
C TRP A 237 29.40 9.89 9.46
N ASN A 238 29.25 10.80 8.49
CA ASN A 238 29.76 12.16 8.65
C ASN A 238 28.98 12.90 9.78
N PRO A 239 29.68 13.51 10.76
CA PRO A 239 29.04 14.29 11.83
C PRO A 239 28.36 15.59 11.34
N ALA A 240 28.65 16.06 10.12
CA ALA A 240 28.02 17.24 9.50
C ALA A 240 26.51 17.07 9.25
N GLY A 241 25.98 15.83 9.31
CA GLY A 241 24.56 15.55 9.26
C GLY A 241 24.21 14.34 8.40
N TRP A 242 22.97 13.87 8.53
CA TRP A 242 22.44 12.70 7.82
C TRP A 242 22.44 12.81 6.29
N GLU A 243 22.48 14.03 5.75
CA GLU A 243 22.53 14.31 4.32
C GLU A 243 23.88 13.89 3.71
N TYR A 244 24.97 13.99 4.48
CA TYR A 244 26.33 13.67 4.04
C TYR A 244 26.76 12.23 4.37
N TRP A 245 25.84 11.39 4.82
CA TRP A 245 26.15 9.99 5.10
C TRP A 245 26.48 9.23 3.82
N ARG A 246 27.63 8.54 3.82
CA ARG A 246 28.13 7.82 2.64
C ARG A 246 27.25 6.63 2.25
N ILE A 247 26.45 6.10 3.18
CA ILE A 247 25.49 5.03 2.92
C ILE A 247 24.51 5.39 1.78
N TRP A 248 24.19 6.68 1.60
CA TRP A 248 23.36 7.12 0.48
C TRP A 248 24.05 6.87 -0.86
N LYS A 249 25.36 7.14 -0.97
CA LYS A 249 26.14 6.88 -2.19
C LYS A 249 26.29 5.39 -2.45
N ILE A 250 26.48 4.59 -1.40
CA ILE A 250 26.57 3.11 -1.46
C ILE A 250 25.30 2.52 -2.09
N ILE A 251 24.12 3.01 -1.70
CA ILE A 251 22.84 2.50 -2.22
C ILE A 251 22.52 3.12 -3.59
N TYR A 252 22.85 4.40 -3.79
CA TYR A 252 22.45 5.18 -4.97
C TYR A 252 22.95 4.57 -6.28
N ILE A 253 24.26 4.30 -6.41
CA ILE A 253 24.85 3.80 -7.66
C ILE A 253 24.21 2.47 -8.10
N PRO A 254 24.26 1.38 -7.30
CA PRO A 254 23.67 0.09 -7.70
C PRO A 254 22.15 0.14 -7.85
N TYR A 255 21.45 1.05 -7.16
CA TYR A 255 20.01 1.24 -7.34
C TYR A 255 19.66 1.78 -8.72
N TRP A 256 20.32 2.86 -9.17
CA TRP A 256 20.06 3.45 -10.49
C TRP A 256 20.52 2.56 -11.65
N GLN A 257 21.55 1.72 -11.42
CA GLN A 257 21.97 0.70 -12.39
C GLN A 257 20.88 -0.32 -12.73
N ILE A 258 19.95 -0.60 -11.81
CA ILE A 258 18.80 -1.48 -12.10
C ILE A 258 17.87 -0.86 -13.15
N TYR A 259 17.79 0.47 -13.21
CA TYR A 259 17.00 1.20 -14.20
C TYR A 259 17.75 1.46 -15.51
N GLY A 260 18.99 0.99 -15.64
CA GLY A 260 19.79 1.07 -16.86
C GLY A 260 20.81 2.21 -16.92
N ASP A 261 21.00 2.98 -15.86
CA ASP A 261 22.08 3.98 -15.80
C ASP A 261 23.43 3.31 -15.46
N SER A 262 24.45 3.49 -16.30
CA SER A 262 25.71 2.74 -16.20
C SER A 262 26.76 3.33 -15.27
N PHE A 263 26.68 4.64 -14.95
CA PHE A 263 27.66 5.34 -14.13
C PHE A 263 29.13 5.13 -14.55
N LEU A 264 29.40 4.83 -15.83
CA LEU A 264 30.75 4.57 -16.33
C LEU A 264 31.70 5.72 -16.05
N ASP A 265 31.22 6.96 -16.10
CA ASP A 265 32.01 8.16 -15.82
C ASP A 265 32.56 8.17 -14.39
N THR A 266 31.78 7.65 -13.42
CA THR A 266 32.19 7.55 -12.00
C THR A 266 33.28 6.49 -11.79
N PHE A 267 33.27 5.42 -12.59
CA PHE A 267 34.29 4.37 -12.58
C PHE A 267 35.52 4.73 -13.43
N SER A 268 35.40 5.74 -14.28
CA SER A 268 36.48 6.23 -15.14
C SER A 268 37.26 7.35 -14.46
N GLU A 269 38.53 7.51 -14.87
CA GLU A 269 39.44 8.54 -14.36
C GLU A 269 39.02 9.97 -14.77
N ASN A 270 38.12 10.12 -15.75
CA ASN A 270 37.69 11.40 -16.32
C ASN A 270 36.40 11.94 -15.68
N SER A 271 36.28 11.88 -14.36
CA SER A 271 35.16 12.53 -13.68
C SER A 271 35.27 14.06 -13.81
N THR A 272 34.27 14.70 -14.44
CA THR A 272 34.22 16.17 -14.66
C THR A 272 33.83 16.98 -13.43
N ALA A 273 33.70 16.33 -12.26
CA ALA A 273 33.32 16.97 -11.00
C ALA A 273 34.55 17.55 -10.29
N PRO A 274 34.41 18.66 -9.56
CA PRO A 274 35.50 19.19 -8.73
C PRO A 274 35.83 18.17 -7.63
N CYS A 275 36.97 17.49 -7.75
CA CYS A 275 37.44 16.49 -6.79
C CYS A 275 38.85 16.82 -6.31
N THR A 276 39.20 16.35 -5.11
CA THR A 276 40.56 16.49 -4.53
C THR A 276 41.20 15.13 -4.29
N THR A 277 42.52 15.06 -4.46
CA THR A 277 43.33 13.90 -4.07
C THR A 277 43.93 14.06 -2.67
N ILE A 278 43.82 15.25 -2.06
CA ILE A 278 44.43 15.58 -0.77
C ILE A 278 43.52 15.13 0.37
N GLN A 279 44.04 14.28 1.25
CA GLN A 279 43.27 13.68 2.36
C GLN A 279 42.63 14.71 3.29
N SER A 280 43.40 15.71 3.71
CA SER A 280 42.94 16.75 4.61
C SER A 280 41.84 17.64 4.04
N GLU A 281 41.67 17.72 2.71
CA GLU A 281 40.67 18.60 2.10
C GLU A 281 39.27 17.97 2.11
N TRP A 282 39.15 16.67 1.81
CA TRP A 282 37.86 15.98 1.82
C TRP A 282 37.43 15.50 3.21
N GLU A 283 38.34 15.40 4.18
CA GLU A 283 38.01 15.13 5.58
C GLU A 283 37.43 16.36 6.29
N ASN A 284 37.97 17.56 5.99
CA ASN A 284 37.54 18.80 6.62
C ASN A 284 36.33 19.46 5.95
N ASN A 285 36.14 19.23 4.64
CA ASN A 285 35.01 19.80 3.89
C ASN A 285 34.10 18.69 3.35
N PRO A 286 32.84 18.59 3.82
CA PRO A 286 31.90 17.55 3.37
C PRO A 286 31.47 17.73 1.90
N ASP A 287 31.58 18.95 1.35
CA ASP A 287 31.20 19.28 -0.02
C ASP A 287 32.25 18.89 -1.07
N ILE A 288 33.49 18.61 -0.63
CA ILE A 288 34.58 18.22 -1.52
C ILE A 288 34.67 16.70 -1.52
N GLU A 289 34.42 16.10 -2.68
CA GLU A 289 34.57 14.65 -2.86
C GLU A 289 36.00 14.28 -3.27
N ARG A 290 36.42 13.10 -2.85
CA ARG A 290 37.68 12.52 -3.30
C ARG A 290 37.56 12.10 -4.77
N CYS A 291 38.62 12.25 -5.56
CA CYS A 291 38.64 11.72 -6.91
C CYS A 291 38.49 10.19 -6.93
N SER A 292 37.67 9.68 -7.84
CA SER A 292 37.49 8.25 -8.05
C SER A 292 38.80 7.61 -8.52
N GLN A 293 39.08 6.41 -8.02
CA GLN A 293 40.19 5.61 -8.52
C GLN A 293 39.69 4.63 -9.57
N TYR A 294 40.35 4.60 -10.73
CA TYR A 294 40.05 3.63 -11.78
C TYR A 294 40.42 2.21 -11.33
N ASP A 295 39.46 1.29 -11.45
CA ASP A 295 39.65 -0.14 -11.28
C ASP A 295 38.84 -0.91 -12.33
N TRP A 296 39.49 -1.76 -13.11
CA TRP A 296 38.86 -2.57 -14.15
C TRP A 296 37.86 -3.59 -13.57
N VAL A 297 38.07 -4.03 -12.33
CA VAL A 297 37.21 -4.99 -11.64
C VAL A 297 35.80 -4.43 -11.49
N LEU A 298 35.67 -3.12 -11.24
CA LEU A 298 34.38 -2.44 -11.11
C LEU A 298 33.57 -2.46 -12.40
N ILE A 299 34.22 -2.29 -13.55
CA ILE A 299 33.56 -2.34 -14.86
C ILE A 299 33.01 -3.74 -15.12
N VAL A 300 33.78 -4.78 -14.82
CA VAL A 300 33.35 -6.18 -14.99
C VAL A 300 32.18 -6.51 -14.06
N ILE A 301 32.26 -6.11 -12.79
CA ILE A 301 31.17 -6.31 -11.82
C ILE A 301 29.91 -5.55 -12.25
N ALA A 302 30.04 -4.30 -12.71
CA ALA A 302 28.91 -3.50 -13.15
C ALA A 302 28.20 -4.13 -14.35
N ALA A 303 28.95 -4.62 -15.35
CA ALA A 303 28.38 -5.32 -16.49
C ALA A 303 27.65 -6.59 -16.07
N LEU A 304 28.25 -7.40 -15.18
CA LEU A 304 27.63 -8.63 -14.67
C LEU A 304 26.38 -8.32 -13.83
N TYR A 305 26.45 -7.30 -12.97
CA TYR A 305 25.34 -6.88 -12.11
C TYR A 305 24.15 -6.36 -12.93
N MET A 306 24.39 -5.55 -13.96
CA MET A 306 23.32 -5.09 -14.85
C MET A 306 22.65 -6.24 -15.59
N LEU A 307 23.44 -7.20 -16.09
CA LEU A 307 22.91 -8.38 -16.76
C LEU A 307 22.05 -9.20 -15.80
N ILE A 308 22.57 -9.52 -14.62
CA ILE A 308 21.86 -10.31 -13.61
C ILE A 308 20.62 -9.57 -13.13
N SER A 309 20.71 -8.28 -12.83
CA SER A 309 19.59 -7.49 -12.30
C SER A 309 18.47 -7.35 -13.33
N ASN A 310 18.79 -7.13 -14.60
CA ASN A 310 17.77 -7.03 -15.64
C ASN A 310 17.11 -8.38 -15.95
N LEU A 311 17.89 -9.47 -16.01
CA LEU A 311 17.33 -10.81 -16.19
C LEU A 311 16.54 -11.27 -14.97
N LEU A 312 16.98 -10.94 -13.76
CA LEU A 312 16.33 -11.36 -12.52
C LEU A 312 15.09 -10.51 -12.26
N LEU A 313 15.17 -9.18 -12.34
CA LEU A 313 14.04 -8.29 -12.03
C LEU A 313 12.91 -8.45 -13.04
N VAL A 314 13.20 -8.39 -14.34
CA VAL A 314 12.12 -8.44 -15.36
C VAL A 314 11.49 -9.82 -15.39
N ASN A 315 12.28 -10.90 -15.45
CA ASN A 315 11.71 -12.25 -15.57
C ASN A 315 10.98 -12.68 -14.29
N LEU A 316 11.47 -12.28 -13.12
CA LEU A 316 10.83 -12.64 -11.86
C LEU A 316 9.58 -11.79 -11.61
N VAL A 317 9.59 -10.49 -11.92
CA VAL A 317 8.38 -9.65 -11.82
C VAL A 317 7.28 -10.16 -12.75
N ILE A 318 7.62 -10.57 -13.98
CA ILE A 318 6.67 -11.20 -14.90
C ILE A 318 6.15 -12.53 -14.32
N ALA A 319 7.03 -13.36 -13.73
CA ALA A 319 6.63 -14.62 -13.11
C ALA A 319 5.70 -14.42 -11.90
N LEU A 320 5.98 -13.43 -11.05
CA LEU A 320 5.13 -13.08 -9.91
C LEU A 320 3.76 -12.58 -10.38
N PHE A 321 3.72 -11.73 -11.42
CA PHE A 321 2.44 -11.27 -11.95
C PHE A 321 1.61 -12.40 -12.57
N ARG A 322 2.25 -13.39 -13.18
CA ARG A 322 1.58 -14.59 -13.70
C ARG A 322 1.12 -15.55 -12.59
N LEU A 323 1.76 -15.56 -11.44
CA LEU A 323 1.42 -16.47 -10.33
C LEU A 323 0.29 -15.91 -9.45
N VAL A 324 0.16 -14.59 -9.38
CA VAL A 324 -0.85 -13.89 -8.57
C VAL A 324 -2.13 -13.59 -9.36
N ALA A 325 -2.03 -13.39 -10.68
CA ALA A 325 -3.18 -13.28 -11.58
C ALA A 325 -3.68 -14.67 -12.00
#